data_AF-A0A1V9F3S2-F1
#
_entry.id   AF-A0A1V9F3S2-F1
#
_cell.length_a   1.000
_cell.length_b   1.000
_cell.length_c   1.000
_cell.angle_alpha   90.00
_cell.angle_beta   90.00
_cell.angle_gamma   90.00
#
_symmetry.space_group_name_H-M   'P 1'
#
loop_
_entity.id
_entity.type
_entity.pdbx_description
1 polymer ?
#
loop_
_entity_poly.entity_id
_entity_poly.type
_entity_poly.pdbx_seq_one_letter_code
_entity_poly.pdbx_strand_id
1 'polypeptide(L)'
;MAVSGQVNTDSLSLVSAISKDQLQLGKLQNQLEQKTNNKQDASEKAQNTASKNSTAADKLSEQPNNKKLAKKAKKEARAAKKDSKSARIESGNLDQLNKDIHELEKRISNNQVKLDKYIKNGTTKRTASDSLRTQL
;
A
#
# COMPACT_ATOMS: atom_id res chain seq x y z
N MET A 1 29.91 -2.57 -34.84
CA MET A 1 29.28 -3.75 -34.21
C MET A 1 29.34 -3.59 -32.69
N ALA A 2 28.26 -3.21 -32.01
CA ALA A 2 28.23 -3.05 -30.54
C ALA A 2 26.84 -3.40 -29.92
N VAL A 3 26.04 -4.21 -30.61
CA VAL A 3 24.62 -4.43 -30.22
C VAL A 3 24.45 -5.63 -29.26
N SER A 4 25.46 -6.50 -29.13
CA SER A 4 25.36 -7.71 -28.28
C SER A 4 25.69 -7.48 -26.80
N GLY A 5 26.49 -6.47 -26.45
CA GLY A 5 26.83 -6.16 -25.05
C GLY A 5 25.72 -5.42 -24.31
N GLN A 6 25.00 -4.54 -25.01
CA GLN A 6 23.97 -3.65 -24.43
C GLN A 6 22.65 -4.38 -24.13
N VAL A 7 22.35 -5.44 -24.89
CA VAL A 7 21.13 -6.25 -24.66
C VAL A 7 21.23 -7.07 -23.37
N ASN A 8 22.42 -7.55 -23.01
CA ASN A 8 22.63 -8.30 -21.75
C ASN A 8 22.52 -7.39 -20.52
N THR A 9 23.04 -6.16 -20.58
CA THR A 9 22.95 -5.19 -19.47
C THR A 9 21.52 -4.75 -19.20
N ASP A 10 20.72 -4.53 -20.25
CA ASP A 10 19.34 -4.10 -20.13
C ASP A 10 18.44 -5.20 -19.52
N SER A 11 18.63 -6.45 -19.93
CA SER A 11 17.90 -7.58 -19.33
C SER A 11 18.28 -7.83 -17.87
N LEU A 12 19.57 -7.69 -17.52
CA LEU A 12 20.04 -7.83 -16.14
C LEU A 12 19.51 -6.71 -15.24
N SER A 13 19.43 -5.49 -15.78
CA SER A 13 18.83 -4.34 -15.10
C SER A 13 17.35 -4.57 -14.81
N LEU A 14 16.60 -5.11 -15.79
CA LEU A 14 15.19 -5.47 -15.61
C LEU A 14 14.99 -6.56 -14.54
N VAL A 15 15.80 -7.62 -14.56
CA VAL A 15 15.75 -8.68 -13.53
C VAL A 15 16.02 -8.08 -12.15
N SER A 16 17.05 -7.25 -12.03
CA SER A 16 17.40 -6.58 -10.77
C SER A 16 16.28 -5.67 -10.26
N ALA A 17 15.64 -4.92 -11.16
CA ALA A 17 14.50 -4.06 -10.83
C ALA A 17 13.28 -4.87 -10.36
N ILE A 18 12.96 -5.97 -11.06
CA ILE A 18 11.87 -6.88 -10.69
C ILE A 18 12.12 -7.48 -9.31
N SER A 19 13.31 -8.01 -9.05
CA SER A 19 13.64 -8.60 -7.73
C SER A 19 13.57 -7.57 -6.60
N LYS A 20 14.03 -6.33 -6.83
CA LYS A 20 13.91 -5.24 -5.86
C LYS A 20 12.45 -4.91 -5.56
N ASP A 21 11.62 -4.81 -6.60
CA ASP A 21 10.20 -4.51 -6.46
C ASP A 21 9.45 -5.66 -5.76
N GLN A 22 9.77 -6.92 -6.08
CA GLN A 22 9.20 -8.09 -5.40
C GLN A 22 9.56 -8.12 -3.91
N LEU A 23 10.81 -7.80 -3.56
CA LEU A 23 11.24 -7.69 -2.16
C LEU A 23 10.46 -6.59 -1.44
N GLN A 24 10.26 -5.44 -2.09
CA GLN A 24 9.49 -4.34 -1.51
C GLN A 24 8.01 -4.69 -1.37
N LEU A 25 7.42 -5.37 -2.36
CA LEU A 25 6.05 -5.88 -2.32
C LEU A 25 5.85 -6.80 -1.12
N GLY A 26 6.76 -7.76 -0.90
CA GLY A 26 6.69 -8.65 0.27
C GLY A 26 6.73 -7.89 1.60
N LYS A 27 7.56 -6.84 1.70
CA LYS A 27 7.59 -5.97 2.90
C LYS A 27 6.27 -5.25 3.14
N LEU A 28 5.64 -4.71 2.08
CA LEU A 28 4.37 -4.02 2.19
C LEU A 28 3.22 -4.99 2.51
N GLN A 29 3.21 -6.18 1.92
CA GLN A 29 2.24 -7.23 2.23
C GLN A 29 2.32 -7.67 3.69
N ASN A 30 3.53 -7.78 4.26
CA ASN A 30 3.72 -8.07 5.68
C ASN A 30 3.16 -6.96 6.61
N GLN A 31 3.05 -5.72 6.12
CA GLN A 31 2.47 -4.61 6.89
C GLN A 31 0.94 -4.56 6.78
N LEU A 32 0.35 -5.28 5.83
CA LEU A 32 -1.07 -5.18 5.50
C LEU A 32 -1.96 -5.61 6.66
N GLU A 33 -1.64 -6.74 7.29
CA GLU A 33 -2.38 -7.24 8.45
C GLU A 33 -2.33 -6.22 9.61
N GLN A 34 -1.13 -5.73 9.94
CA GLN A 34 -0.97 -4.75 11.00
C GLN A 34 -1.76 -3.45 10.73
N LYS A 35 -1.67 -2.91 9.50
CA LYS A 35 -2.39 -1.68 9.14
C LYS A 35 -3.90 -1.88 9.11
N THR A 36 -4.36 -3.06 8.72
CA THR A 36 -5.78 -3.43 8.76
C THR A 36 -6.29 -3.46 10.20
N ASN A 37 -5.56 -4.14 11.10
CA ASN A 37 -5.89 -4.20 12.52
C ASN A 37 -5.88 -2.80 13.15
N ASN A 38 -4.87 -1.98 12.87
CA ASN A 38 -4.80 -0.61 13.38
C ASN A 38 -6.00 0.24 12.93
N LYS A 39 -6.42 0.12 11.66
CA LYS A 39 -7.61 0.80 11.15
C LYS A 39 -8.86 0.34 11.88
N GLN A 40 -9.03 -0.98 12.05
CA GLN A 40 -10.18 -1.54 12.75
C GLN A 40 -10.24 -1.06 14.20
N ASP A 41 -9.15 -1.20 14.95
CA ASP A 41 -9.03 -0.75 16.34
C ASP A 41 -9.33 0.75 16.50
N ALA A 42 -8.80 1.58 15.59
CA ALA A 42 -9.02 3.01 15.62
C ALA A 42 -10.48 3.36 15.31
N SER A 43 -11.11 2.64 14.37
CA SER A 43 -12.53 2.78 14.04
C SER A 43 -13.43 2.41 15.21
N GLU A 44 -13.16 1.28 15.87
CA GLU A 44 -13.90 0.84 17.05
C GLU A 44 -13.78 1.83 18.21
N LYS A 45 -12.57 2.35 18.47
CA LYS A 45 -12.35 3.41 19.49
C LYS A 45 -13.10 4.69 19.15
N ALA A 46 -13.09 5.10 17.89
CA ALA A 46 -13.82 6.29 17.44
C ALA A 46 -15.34 6.11 17.61
N GLN A 47 -15.90 4.94 17.28
CA GLN A 47 -17.30 4.64 17.48
C GLN A 47 -17.65 4.67 18.97
N ASN A 48 -16.86 3.99 19.81
CA ASN A 48 -17.08 3.93 21.25
C ASN A 48 -17.05 5.32 21.91
N THR A 49 -16.09 6.17 21.54
CA THR A 49 -16.00 7.53 22.09
C THR A 49 -17.06 8.46 21.53
N ALA A 50 -17.48 8.29 20.28
CA ALA A 50 -18.62 9.02 19.73
C ALA A 50 -19.91 8.71 20.49
N SER A 51 -20.19 7.43 20.77
CA SER A 51 -21.35 7.02 21.57
C SER A 51 -21.30 7.61 22.99
N LYS A 52 -20.15 7.54 23.66
CA LYS A 52 -19.95 8.15 24.99
C LYS A 52 -20.17 9.66 24.98
N ASN A 53 -19.68 10.34 23.94
CA ASN A 53 -19.91 11.77 23.76
C ASN A 53 -21.39 12.09 23.58
N SER A 54 -22.10 11.33 22.73
CA SER A 54 -23.55 11.48 22.54
C SER A 54 -24.28 11.35 23.87
N THR A 55 -24.08 10.24 24.59
CA THR A 55 -24.72 10.02 25.90
C THR A 55 -24.38 11.10 26.93
N ALA A 56 -23.14 11.62 26.93
CA ALA A 56 -22.76 12.69 27.83
C ALA A 56 -23.41 14.04 27.45
N ALA A 57 -23.60 14.30 26.16
CA ALA A 57 -24.31 15.46 25.66
C ALA A 57 -25.81 15.38 25.97
N ASP A 58 -26.43 14.20 25.81
CA ASP A 58 -27.84 13.96 26.14
C ASP A 58 -28.10 14.18 27.64
N LYS A 59 -27.23 13.65 28.51
CA LYS A 59 -27.34 13.89 29.96
C LYS A 59 -27.16 15.36 30.32
N LEU A 60 -26.30 16.08 29.61
CA LEU A 60 -26.11 17.51 29.84
C LEU A 60 -27.31 18.31 29.34
N SER A 61 -27.97 17.91 28.24
CA SER A 61 -29.15 18.63 27.73
C SER A 61 -30.34 18.52 28.69
N GLU A 62 -30.48 17.39 29.39
CA GLU A 62 -31.45 17.21 30.49
C GLU A 62 -31.16 18.09 31.71
N GLN A 63 -29.88 18.39 31.97
CA GLN A 63 -29.44 19.19 33.13
C GLN A 63 -28.37 20.23 32.73
N PRO A 64 -28.75 21.28 31.97
CA PRO A 64 -27.80 22.16 31.30
C PRO A 64 -26.92 22.96 32.26
N ASN A 65 -27.41 23.25 33.47
CA ASN A 65 -26.68 24.00 34.49
C ASN A 65 -25.75 23.14 35.35
N ASN A 66 -25.69 21.82 35.11
CA ASN A 66 -24.88 20.91 35.90
C ASN A 66 -23.40 20.95 35.46
N LYS A 67 -22.58 21.68 36.23
CA LYS A 67 -21.13 21.83 35.98
C LYS A 67 -20.36 20.51 35.86
N LYS A 68 -20.76 19.46 36.59
CA LYS A 68 -20.09 18.15 36.52
C LYS A 68 -20.38 17.46 35.18
N LEU A 69 -21.63 17.49 34.72
CA LEU A 69 -22.02 16.95 33.42
C LEU A 69 -21.38 17.74 32.28
N ALA A 70 -21.31 19.08 32.39
CA ALA A 70 -20.64 19.91 31.40
C ALA A 70 -19.15 19.55 31.24
N LYS A 71 -18.45 19.33 32.36
CA LYS A 71 -17.04 18.86 32.33
C LYS A 71 -16.92 17.48 31.69
N LYS A 72 -17.84 16.56 31.98
CA LYS A 72 -17.84 15.21 31.41
C LYS A 72 -18.08 15.24 29.90
N ALA A 73 -19.13 15.92 29.43
CA ALA A 73 -19.42 16.09 28.01
C ALA A 73 -18.23 16.70 27.25
N LYS A 74 -17.61 17.75 27.80
CA LYS A 74 -16.40 18.34 27.22
C LYS A 74 -15.23 17.36 27.12
N LYS A 75 -15.05 16.47 28.11
CA LYS A 75 -14.01 15.44 28.09
C LYS A 75 -14.30 14.41 27.00
N GLU A 76 -15.50 13.88 26.94
CA GLU A 76 -15.89 12.87 25.95
C GLU A 76 -15.84 13.45 24.52
N ALA A 77 -16.27 14.70 24.31
CA ALA A 77 -16.15 15.38 23.03
C ALA A 77 -14.70 15.49 22.54
N ARG A 78 -13.76 15.79 23.46
CA ARG A 78 -12.32 15.84 23.15
C ARG A 78 -11.77 14.47 22.79
N ALA A 79 -12.18 13.42 23.51
CA ALA A 79 -11.79 12.05 23.22
C ALA A 79 -12.32 11.62 21.84
N ALA A 80 -13.61 11.81 21.58
CA ALA A 80 -14.24 11.50 20.30
C ALA A 80 -13.56 12.22 19.12
N LYS A 81 -13.22 13.50 19.28
CA LYS A 81 -12.47 14.26 18.27
C LYS A 81 -11.10 13.64 17.99
N LYS A 82 -10.37 13.25 19.04
CA LYS A 82 -9.04 12.65 18.91
C LYS A 82 -9.13 11.30 18.20
N ASP A 83 -10.01 10.42 18.68
CA ASP A 83 -10.10 9.05 18.16
C ASP A 83 -10.67 9.03 16.74
N SER A 84 -11.61 9.91 16.41
CA SER A 84 -12.08 10.13 15.03
C SER A 84 -10.94 10.55 14.11
N LYS A 85 -10.04 11.44 14.57
CA LYS A 85 -8.86 11.83 13.78
C LYS A 85 -7.92 10.65 13.59
N SER A 86 -7.65 9.87 14.64
CA SER A 86 -6.83 8.66 14.55
C SER A 86 -7.41 7.64 13.56
N ALA A 87 -8.72 7.39 13.59
CA ALA A 87 -9.38 6.49 12.64
C ALA A 87 -9.20 6.94 11.19
N ARG A 88 -9.29 8.24 10.90
CA ARG A 88 -9.03 8.78 9.56
C ARG A 88 -7.58 8.57 9.13
N ILE A 89 -6.62 8.79 10.04
CA ILE A 89 -5.20 8.61 9.75
C ILE A 89 -4.91 7.15 9.43
N GLU A 90 -5.38 6.20 10.27
CA GLU A 90 -5.12 4.78 10.02
C GLU A 90 -5.84 4.25 8.78
N SER A 91 -7.03 4.76 8.46
CA SER A 91 -7.66 4.49 7.17
C SER A 91 -6.81 4.98 6.02
N GLY A 92 -6.32 6.23 6.07
CA GLY A 92 -5.44 6.78 5.04
C GLY A 92 -4.12 6.02 4.90
N ASN A 93 -3.55 5.53 6.00
CA ASN A 93 -2.35 4.70 5.99
C ASN A 93 -2.60 3.37 5.26
N LEU A 94 -3.74 2.71 5.51
CA LEU A 94 -4.09 1.46 4.83
C LEU A 94 -4.36 1.70 3.33
N ASP A 95 -5.06 2.79 3.00
CA ASP A 95 -5.34 3.16 1.61
C ASP A 95 -4.05 3.46 0.84
N GLN A 96 -3.09 4.14 1.48
CA GLN A 96 -1.78 4.39 0.88
C GLN A 96 -0.98 3.09 0.69
N LEU A 97 -0.98 2.21 1.69
CA LEU A 97 -0.31 0.91 1.58
C LEU A 97 -0.86 0.09 0.40
N ASN A 98 -2.18 0.06 0.25
CA ASN A 98 -2.82 -0.64 -0.88
C ASN A 98 -2.47 -0.02 -2.23
N LYS A 99 -2.36 1.32 -2.31
CA LYS A 99 -1.90 2.00 -3.53
C LYS A 99 -0.46 1.64 -3.86
N ASP A 100 0.42 1.67 -2.87
CA ASP A 100 1.84 1.35 -3.06
C ASP A 100 2.02 -0.10 -3.54
N ILE A 101 1.24 -1.04 -2.96
CA ILE A 101 1.19 -2.45 -3.40
C ILE A 101 0.76 -2.53 -4.87
N HIS A 102 -0.36 -1.90 -5.24
CA HIS A 102 -0.89 -1.93 -6.60
C HIS A 102 0.09 -1.30 -7.62
N GLU A 103 0.76 -0.21 -7.26
CA GLU A 103 1.77 0.42 -8.10
C GLU A 103 3.00 -0.48 -8.30
N LEU A 104 3.44 -1.17 -7.25
CA LEU A 104 4.52 -2.16 -7.33
C LEU A 104 4.17 -3.34 -8.22
N GLU A 105 2.98 -3.92 -8.06
CA GLU A 105 2.48 -5.01 -8.89
C GLU A 105 2.44 -4.61 -10.37
N LYS A 106 1.95 -3.40 -10.66
CA LYS A 106 1.95 -2.84 -12.03
C LYS A 106 3.36 -2.68 -12.57
N ARG A 107 4.30 -2.19 -11.76
CA ARG A 107 5.71 -2.00 -12.17
C ARG A 107 6.40 -3.33 -12.46
N ILE A 108 6.20 -4.33 -11.59
CA ILE A 108 6.70 -5.70 -11.79
C ILE A 108 6.14 -6.28 -13.09
N SER A 109 4.82 -6.21 -13.29
CA SER A 109 4.17 -6.74 -14.49
C SER A 109 4.72 -6.08 -15.77
N ASN A 110 4.84 -4.74 -15.78
CA ASN A 110 5.39 -4.02 -16.92
C ASN A 110 6.85 -4.40 -17.22
N ASN A 111 7.68 -4.57 -16.17
CA ASN A 111 9.06 -4.98 -16.34
C ASN A 111 9.18 -6.43 -16.80
N GLN A 112 8.28 -7.32 -16.33
CA GLN A 112 8.22 -8.70 -16.79
C GLN A 112 7.88 -8.78 -18.28
N VAL A 113 6.89 -7.99 -18.74
CA VAL A 113 6.54 -7.90 -20.17
C VAL A 113 7.72 -7.41 -21.01
N LYS A 114 8.48 -6.44 -20.52
CA LYS A 114 9.70 -5.97 -21.19
C LYS A 114 10.75 -7.08 -21.25
N LEU A 115 11.01 -7.75 -20.12
CA LEU A 115 11.98 -8.83 -20.02
C LEU A 115 11.63 -9.97 -20.99
N ASP A 116 10.36 -10.38 -21.05
CA ASP A 116 9.89 -11.41 -21.96
C ASP A 116 10.11 -11.03 -23.44
N LYS A 117 9.92 -9.75 -23.79
CA LYS A 117 10.25 -9.24 -25.14
C LYS A 117 11.75 -9.34 -25.43
N TYR A 118 12.61 -8.99 -24.47
CA TYR A 118 14.06 -9.15 -24.63
C TYR A 118 14.46 -10.61 -24.83
N ILE A 119 13.90 -11.53 -24.03
CA ILE A 119 14.16 -12.96 -24.15
C ILE A 119 13.72 -13.49 -25.52
N LYS A 120 12.50 -13.17 -25.96
CA LYS A 120 11.96 -13.60 -27.27
C LYS A 120 12.79 -13.06 -28.45
N ASN A 121 13.21 -11.79 -28.39
CA ASN A 121 14.04 -11.20 -29.45
C ASN A 121 15.48 -11.75 -29.44
N GLY A 122 16.00 -12.13 -28.28
CA GLY A 122 17.30 -12.80 -28.14
C GLY A 122 17.30 -14.21 -28.72
N THR A 123 16.23 -14.98 -28.51
CA THR A 123 16.09 -16.33 -29.06
C THR A 123 15.91 -16.33 -30.57
N THR A 124 15.16 -15.39 -31.14
CA THR A 124 15.00 -15.29 -32.61
C THR A 124 16.31 -14.94 -33.34
N LYS A 125 17.17 -14.12 -32.73
CA LYS A 125 18.48 -13.80 -33.31
C LYS A 125 19.45 -14.98 -33.29
N ARG A 126 19.42 -15.82 -32.24
CA ARG A 126 20.26 -17.02 -32.14
C ARG A 126 19.89 -18.08 -33.17
N THR A 127 18.59 -18.34 -33.35
CA THR A 127 18.12 -19.35 -34.31
C THR A 127 18.39 -18.96 -35.76
N ALA A 128 18.31 -17.67 -36.08
CA ALA A 128 18.68 -17.14 -37.41
C ALA A 128 20.20 -17.25 -37.69
N SER A 129 21.05 -17.06 -36.69
CA SER A 129 22.51 -17.22 -36.86
C SER A 129 22.96 -18.68 -36.98
N ASP A 130 22.28 -19.62 -36.32
CA ASP A 130 22.61 -21.06 -36.42
C ASP A 130 22.16 -21.66 -37.75
N SER A 131 21.00 -21.25 -38.27
CA SER A 131 20.50 -21.72 -39.56
C SER A 131 21.33 -21.22 -40.75
N LEU A 132 21.96 -20.04 -40.65
CA LEU A 132 22.95 -19.56 -41.64
C LEU A 132 24.29 -20.29 -41.58
N ARG A 133 24.63 -20.91 -40.44
CA ARG A 133 25.90 -21.62 -40.23
C ARG A 133 25.88 -23.08 -40.68
N THR A 134 24.70 -23.65 -40.93
CA THR A 134 24.53 -25.05 -41.33
C THR A 134 24.37 -25.21 -42.86
N GLN A 135 24.50 -24.12 -43.63
CA GLN A 135 24.36 -24.10 -45.09
C GLN A 135 25.68 -23.80 -45.83
N LEU A 136 26.84 -23.89 -45.16
CA LEU A 136 28.18 -23.86 -45.76
C LEU A 136 28.91 -25.16 -45.43
#